data_AF-A0A535UGL1-F1
#
_entry.id   AF-A0A535UGL1-F1
#
_cell.length_a   1.000
_cell.length_b   1.000
_cell.length_c   1.000
_cell.angle_alpha   90.00
_cell.angle_beta   90.00
_cell.angle_gamma   90.00
#
_symmetry.space_group_name_H-M   'P 1'
#
loop_
_entity.id
_entity.type
_entity.pdbx_description
1 polymer ?
#
loop_
_entity_poly.entity_id
_entity_poly.type
_entity_poly.pdbx_seq_one_letter_code
_entity_poly.pdbx_strand_id
1 'polypeptide(L)'
;MHRQTTLARTCARRGCGSTVNKRTAKYCSRDCCRLDPERQEKLRAQALRAGRSIVPMSRQLPMPFGGRPISYQEDSIARLGEGREDVPAGMSRFAG
;
A
#
# COMPACT_ATOMS: atom_id res chain seq x y z
N MET A 1 14.59 32.95 9.98
CA MET A 1 13.42 32.52 9.21
C MET A 1 13.83 32.25 7.76
N HIS A 2 14.42 31.10 7.46
CA HIS A 2 14.81 30.76 6.08
C HIS A 2 13.56 30.32 5.31
N ARG A 3 12.98 31.23 4.52
CA ARG A 3 11.98 30.91 3.50
C ARG A 3 12.70 30.11 2.41
N GLN A 4 12.74 28.78 2.55
CA GLN A 4 13.13 27.90 1.46
C GLN A 4 12.12 28.10 0.34
N THR A 5 12.51 28.81 -0.72
CA THR A 5 11.83 28.83 -2.01
C THR A 5 12.03 27.46 -2.65
N THR A 6 11.24 26.48 -2.21
CA THR A 6 11.14 25.21 -2.92
C THR A 6 10.65 25.51 -4.33
N LEU A 7 11.47 25.20 -5.34
CA LEU A 7 11.10 25.24 -6.76
C LEU A 7 9.70 24.65 -6.90
N ALA A 8 8.76 25.49 -7.35
CA ALA A 8 7.37 25.10 -7.49
C ALA A 8 7.30 23.97 -8.53
N ARG A 9 7.11 22.73 -8.05
CA ARG A 9 7.02 21.57 -8.94
C ARG A 9 5.78 21.72 -9.81
N THR A 10 5.87 21.33 -11.08
CA THR A 10 4.74 21.37 -12.01
C THR A 10 3.89 20.12 -11.88
N CYS A 11 2.62 20.24 -12.27
CA CYS A 11 1.69 19.13 -12.33
C CYS A 11 2.20 18.05 -13.27
N ALA A 12 2.11 16.79 -12.85
CA ALA A 12 2.57 15.67 -13.68
C ALA A 12 1.63 15.31 -14.84
N ARG A 13 0.41 15.86 -14.89
CA ARG A 13 -0.53 15.58 -15.98
C ARG A 13 -0.02 16.22 -17.26
N ARG A 14 0.13 15.43 -18.34
CA ARG A 14 0.49 15.96 -19.67
C ARG A 14 -0.49 17.06 -20.10
N GLY A 15 0.05 18.20 -20.52
CA GLY A 15 -0.74 19.37 -20.91
C GLY A 15 -1.22 20.26 -19.74
N CYS A 16 -0.83 19.96 -18.49
CA CYS A 16 -1.10 20.84 -17.35
C CYS A 16 0.20 21.52 -16.89
N GLY A 17 0.31 22.84 -17.08
CA GLY A 17 1.47 23.64 -16.65
C GLY A 17 1.37 24.22 -15.23
N SER A 18 0.28 23.95 -14.51
CA SER A 18 0.05 24.50 -13.16
C SER A 18 1.06 23.95 -12.16
N THR A 19 1.39 24.75 -11.14
CA THR A 19 2.24 24.33 -10.03
C THR A 19 1.47 23.48 -9.01
N VAL A 20 2.19 22.62 -8.29
CA VAL A 20 1.62 21.83 -7.19
C VAL A 20 1.79 22.56 -5.87
N ASN A 21 0.70 22.66 -5.09
CA ASN A 21 0.68 23.41 -3.83
C ASN A 21 1.41 22.70 -2.69
N LYS A 22 1.57 21.38 -2.76
CA LYS A 22 2.20 20.56 -1.71
C LYS A 22 3.46 19.91 -2.25
N ARG A 23 4.52 19.89 -1.45
CA ARG A 23 5.81 19.27 -1.81
C ARG A 23 5.69 17.80 -2.21
N THR A 24 4.78 17.07 -1.58
CA THR A 24 4.50 15.64 -1.84
C THR A 24 3.45 15.41 -2.91
N ALA A 25 2.70 16.43 -3.32
CA ALA A 25 1.65 16.27 -4.32
C ALA A 25 2.24 16.13 -5.72
N LYS A 26 1.73 15.15 -6.47
CA LYS A 26 2.06 14.92 -7.87
C LYS A 26 1.20 15.75 -8.83
N TYR A 27 -0.02 16.10 -8.43
CA TYR A 27 -1.00 16.82 -9.25
C TYR A 27 -1.40 18.14 -8.57
N CYS A 28 -1.76 19.13 -9.38
CA CYS A 28 -2.27 20.41 -8.89
C CYS A 28 -3.70 20.29 -8.32
N SER A 29 -4.51 19.34 -8.82
CA SER A 29 -5.90 19.12 -8.39
C SER A 29 -6.31 17.64 -8.45
N ARG A 30 -7.45 17.31 -7.82
CA ARG A 30 -8.07 15.98 -7.93
C ARG A 30 -8.49 15.67 -9.37
N ASP A 31 -8.93 16.68 -10.12
CA ASP A 31 -9.36 16.50 -11.51
C ASP A 31 -8.19 16.12 -12.41
N CYS A 32 -7.03 16.76 -12.23
CA CYS A 32 -5.82 16.37 -12.96
C CYS A 32 -5.37 14.94 -12.62
N CYS A 33 -5.55 14.50 -11.38
CA CYS A 33 -5.29 13.12 -10.96
C CYS A 33 -6.27 12.12 -11.58
N ARG A 34 -7.54 12.51 -11.75
CA ARG A 34 -8.57 11.67 -12.36
C ARG A 34 -8.41 11.56 -13.88
N LEU A 35 -8.04 12.64 -14.54
CA LEU A 35 -7.91 12.73 -15.99
C LEU A 35 -6.54 12.30 -16.53
N ASP A 36 -5.58 12.00 -15.66
CA ASP A 36 -4.25 11.54 -16.10
C ASP A 36 -4.32 10.17 -16.80
N PRO A 37 -4.06 10.09 -18.11
CA PRO A 37 -4.18 8.84 -18.87
C PRO A 37 -3.16 7.79 -18.41
N GLU A 38 -1.95 8.20 -18.03
CA GLU A 38 -0.90 7.26 -17.59
C GLU A 38 -1.29 6.59 -16.27
N ARG A 39 -1.94 7.35 -15.37
CA ARG A 39 -2.46 6.81 -14.12
C ARG A 39 -3.63 5.85 -14.36
N GLN A 40 -4.54 6.20 -15.26
CA GLN A 40 -5.68 5.33 -15.59
C GLN A 40 -5.24 4.00 -16.20
N GLU A 41 -4.25 4.01 -17.09
CA GLU A 41 -3.67 2.78 -17.67
C GLU A 41 -3.10 1.87 -16.58
N LYS A 42 -2.31 2.42 -15.66
CA LYS A 42 -1.75 1.66 -14.54
C LYS A 42 -2.82 1.06 -13.64
N LEU A 43 -3.87 1.83 -13.33
CA LEU A 43 -5.01 1.36 -12.55
C LEU A 43 -5.76 0.23 -13.28
N ARG A 44 -5.98 0.35 -14.59
CA ARG A 44 -6.58 -0.72 -15.40
C ARG A 44 -5.72 -1.99 -15.38
N ALA A 45 -4.42 -1.87 -15.59
CA ALA A 45 -3.50 -3.02 -15.52
C ALA A 45 -3.48 -3.67 -14.14
N GLN A 46 -3.53 -2.88 -13.07
CA GLN A 46 -3.61 -3.39 -11.70
C GLN A 46 -4.94 -4.11 -11.43
N ALA A 47 -6.06 -3.54 -11.87
CA ALA A 47 -7.38 -4.16 -11.74
C ALA A 47 -7.45 -5.50 -12.50
N LEU A 48 -6.86 -5.57 -13.70
CA LEU A 48 -6.75 -6.82 -14.46
C LEU A 48 -5.92 -7.87 -13.73
N ARG A 49 -4.82 -7.49 -13.08
CA ARG A 49 -4.02 -8.43 -12.27
C ARG A 49 -4.76 -8.87 -11.00
N ALA A 50 -5.44 -7.96 -10.32
CA ALA A 50 -6.22 -8.29 -9.12
C ALA A 50 -7.40 -9.22 -9.46
N GLY A 51 -8.09 -8.97 -10.58
CA GLY A 51 -9.18 -9.83 -11.06
C GLY A 51 -8.74 -11.23 -11.49
N ARG A 52 -7.45 -11.44 -11.79
CA ARG A 52 -6.87 -12.77 -12.06
C ARG A 52 -6.62 -13.59 -10.78
N SER A 53 -6.66 -12.95 -9.61
CA SER A 53 -6.51 -13.61 -8.30
C SER A 53 -7.86 -13.80 -7.60
N ILE A 54 -8.91 -14.11 -8.35
CA ILE A 54 -10.11 -14.71 -7.74
C ILE A 54 -9.76 -16.18 -7.50
N VAL A 55 -9.14 -16.45 -6.35
CA VAL A 55 -8.93 -17.83 -5.90
C VAL A 55 -10.34 -18.41 -5.68
N PRO A 56 -10.71 -19.50 -6.39
CA PRO A 56 -12.03 -20.10 -6.21
C PRO A 56 -12.24 -20.43 -4.73
N MET A 57 -13.48 -20.27 -4.23
CA MET A 57 -13.78 -20.48 -2.80
C MET A 57 -13.32 -21.84 -2.28
N SER A 58 -13.24 -22.86 -3.14
CA SER A 58 -12.70 -24.19 -2.83
C SER A 58 -11.21 -24.23 -2.49
N ARG A 59 -10.46 -23.16 -2.77
CA ARG A 59 -9.03 -23.00 -2.47
C ARG A 59 -8.76 -21.89 -1.45
N GLN A 60 -9.81 -21.26 -0.91
CA GLN A 60 -9.67 -20.32 0.19
C GLN A 60 -9.52 -21.12 1.48
N LEU A 61 -8.46 -20.85 2.26
CA LEU A 61 -8.35 -21.41 3.60
C LEU A 61 -9.57 -20.97 4.42
N PRO A 62 -10.20 -21.86 5.19
CA PRO A 62 -11.32 -21.47 6.04
C PRO A 62 -10.86 -20.41 7.03
N MET A 63 -11.33 -19.17 6.87
CA MET A 63 -11.12 -18.11 7.84
C MET A 63 -12.05 -18.39 9.03
N PRO A 64 -11.55 -18.64 10.24
CA PRO A 64 -12.39 -18.89 11.40
C PRO A 64 -12.98 -17.58 11.90
N PHE A 65 -13.96 -17.02 11.17
CA PHE A 65 -14.81 -15.94 11.68
C PHE A 65 -15.93 -16.48 12.60
N GLY A 66 -15.73 -17.66 13.19
CA GLY A 66 -16.69 -18.31 14.07
C GLY A 66 -16.00 -19.05 15.21
N GLY A 67 -15.91 -18.39 16.37
CA GLY A 67 -16.20 -19.03 17.65
C GLY A 67 -15.21 -20.05 18.22
N ARG A 68 -13.89 -19.83 18.13
CA ARG A 68 -12.96 -20.46 19.09
C ARG A 68 -12.20 -19.37 19.86
N PRO A 69 -12.11 -19.44 21.20
CA PRO A 69 -11.36 -18.47 21.97
C PRO A 69 -9.88 -18.57 21.58
N ILE A 70 -9.28 -17.40 21.34
CA ILE A 70 -7.86 -17.16 21.07
C ILE A 70 -7.08 -17.38 22.37
N SER A 71 -7.22 -18.54 23.01
CA SER A 71 -6.51 -18.88 24.24
C SER A 71 -5.68 -20.15 24.07
N TYR A 72 -6.16 -21.11 23.28
CA TYR A 72 -5.41 -22.35 23.01
C TYR A 72 -4.33 -22.21 21.91
N GLN A 73 -4.37 -21.14 21.11
CA GLN A 73 -3.45 -20.97 20.00
C GLN A 73 -2.19 -20.18 20.39
N GLU A 74 -2.28 -19.28 21.38
CA GLU A 74 -1.12 -18.49 21.80
C GLU A 74 -0.04 -19.35 22.48
N ASP A 75 -0.43 -20.39 23.23
CA ASP A 75 0.52 -21.32 23.87
C ASP A 75 1.32 -22.17 22.86
N SER A 76 0.70 -22.54 21.73
CA SER A 76 1.38 -23.30 20.68
C SER A 76 2.29 -22.42 19.82
N ILE A 77 1.95 -21.14 19.66
CA ILE A 77 2.80 -20.15 18.99
C ILE A 77 3.98 -19.74 19.89
N ALA A 78 3.75 -19.59 21.20
CA ALA A 78 4.80 -19.26 22.18
C ALA A 78 5.90 -20.34 22.20
N ARG A 79 5.53 -21.62 22.18
CA ARG A 79 6.49 -22.75 22.13
C ARG A 79 7.28 -22.83 20.81
N LEU A 80 6.74 -22.30 19.72
CA LEU A 80 7.44 -22.20 18.42
C LEU A 80 8.36 -20.98 18.34
N GLY A 81 8.11 -19.95 19.18
CA GLY A 81 8.91 -18.72 19.25
C GLY A 81 10.10 -18.80 20.22
N GLU A 82 10.17 -19.82 21.07
CA GLU A 82 11.13 -19.92 22.19
C GLU A 82 12.59 -20.24 21.79
N GLY A 83 12.98 -19.98 20.53
CA GLY A 83 14.35 -20.26 20.07
C GLY A 83 14.77 -19.67 18.73
N ARG A 84 13.99 -18.75 18.13
CA ARG A 84 14.38 -18.09 16.87
C ARG A 84 14.19 -16.58 16.99
N GLU A 85 15.21 -15.87 17.46
CA GLU A 85 15.36 -14.42 17.28
C GLU A 85 15.73 -14.03 15.83
N ASP A 86 15.21 -14.74 14.83
CA ASP A 86 15.31 -14.28 13.45
C ASP A 86 14.11 -13.40 13.14
N VAL A 87 14.32 -12.09 13.27
CA VAL A 87 13.42 -11.05 12.78
C VAL A 87 13.01 -11.42 11.34
N PRO A 88 11.73 -11.63 11.04
CA PRO A 88 11.29 -12.01 9.71
C PRO A 88 11.81 -11.00 8.68
N ALA A 89 12.52 -11.49 7.66
CA ALA A 89 13.07 -10.67 6.59
C ALA A 89 11.94 -9.84 5.93
N GLY A 90 11.82 -8.58 6.33
CA GLY A 90 10.71 -7.70 5.96
C GLY A 90 10.27 -6.69 7.02
N MET A 91 10.62 -6.90 8.30
CA MET A 91 10.27 -6.02 9.43
C MET A 91 11.40 -5.08 9.90
N SER A 92 12.56 -5.07 9.22
CA SER A 92 13.75 -4.26 9.53
C SER A 92 13.58 -2.74 9.36
N ARG A 93 12.36 -2.24 9.16
CA ARG A 93 12.04 -0.83 8.89
C ARG A 93 11.29 -0.16 10.04
N PHE A 94 11.01 -0.89 11.11
CA PHE A 94 10.48 -0.35 12.37
C PHE A 94 11.40 -0.60 13.59
N ALA A 95 12.50 -1.34 13.42
CA ALA A 95 13.61 -1.33 14.36
C ALA A 95 14.60 -0.26 13.86
N GLY A 96 14.81 0.77 14.67
CA GLY A 96 15.74 1.87 14.38
C GLY A 96 17.20 1.43 14.43
#